data_AF-A0A0F9QKD6-F1
#
_entry.id   AF-A0A0F9QKD6-F1
#
_cell.length_a   1.000
_cell.length_b   1.000
_cell.length_c   1.000
_cell.angle_alpha   90.00
_cell.angle_beta   90.00
_cell.angle_gamma   90.00
#
_symmetry.space_group_name_H-M   'P 1'
#
loop_
_entity.id
_entity.type
_entity.pdbx_description
1 polymer ?
#
loop_
_entity_poly.entity_id
_entity_poly.type
_entity_poly.pdbx_seq_one_letter_code
_entity_poly.pdbx_strand_id
1 'polypeptide(L)'
;MNTVKENHAQNKSIIEVLEFCKAADLPARVVGKWVWIEFESKPSAETRQDLKDMGFRWSRRRGQWSHSCGVTSKPAHSYRPWDKYKTTLLEDAISRLAVTG
;
A
#
# COMPACT_ATOMS: atom_id res chain seq x y z
N MET A 1 -20.51 16.94 -22.97
CA MET A 1 -19.92 17.33 -21.67
C MET A 1 -19.72 16.05 -20.89
N ASN A 2 -18.58 15.39 -21.09
CA ASN A 2 -18.35 14.04 -20.59
C ASN A 2 -17.08 14.09 -19.76
N THR A 3 -17.22 14.45 -18.49
CA THR A 3 -16.12 14.41 -17.52
C THR A 3 -15.87 12.94 -17.21
N VAL A 4 -15.02 12.31 -18.02
CA VAL A 4 -14.36 11.06 -17.66
C VAL A 4 -13.63 11.34 -16.34
N LYS A 5 -14.14 10.78 -15.24
CA LYS A 5 -13.44 10.80 -13.96
C LYS A 5 -12.27 9.85 -14.09
N GLU A 6 -11.20 10.31 -14.73
CA GLU A 6 -9.87 9.71 -14.65
C GLU A 6 -9.45 9.70 -13.18
N ASN A 7 -9.89 8.67 -12.46
CA ASN A 7 -9.29 8.28 -11.18
C ASN A 7 -7.96 7.62 -11.50
N HIS A 8 -7.04 8.39 -12.09
CA HIS A 8 -5.63 8.05 -12.17
C HIS A 8 -5.05 8.23 -10.76
N ALA A 9 -5.45 7.34 -9.83
CA ALA A 9 -4.59 7.03 -8.71
C ALA A 9 -3.31 6.52 -9.37
N GLN A 10 -2.32 7.42 -9.44
CA GLN A 10 -1.07 7.24 -10.16
C GLN A 10 -0.59 5.81 -9.94
N ASN A 11 -0.35 5.08 -11.04
CA ASN A 11 -0.04 3.65 -11.00
C ASN A 11 1.39 3.44 -10.49
N LYS A 12 1.64 3.88 -9.25
CA LYS A 12 2.94 3.88 -8.60
C LYS A 12 3.38 2.44 -8.43
N SER A 13 4.59 2.16 -8.91
CA SER A 13 5.16 0.82 -8.84
C SER A 13 5.37 0.42 -7.38
N ILE A 14 5.42 -0.89 -7.11
CA ILE A 14 5.69 -1.37 -5.75
C ILE A 14 7.02 -0.81 -5.19
N ILE A 15 8.02 -0.61 -6.04
CA ILE A 15 9.31 -0.01 -5.66
C ILE A 15 9.11 1.41 -5.11
N GLU A 16 8.48 2.31 -5.88
CA GLU A 16 8.23 3.70 -5.43
C GLU A 16 7.46 3.74 -4.11
N VAL A 17 6.47 2.85 -3.95
CA VAL A 17 5.66 2.76 -2.73
C VAL A 17 6.49 2.30 -1.54
N LEU A 18 7.38 1.33 -1.73
CA LEU A 18 8.26 0.84 -0.66
C LEU A 18 9.32 1.88 -0.28
N GLU A 19 9.89 2.57 -1.26
CA GLU A 19 10.83 3.67 -1.01
C GLU A 19 10.16 4.81 -0.23
N PHE A 20 8.94 5.19 -0.62
CA PHE A 20 8.13 6.15 0.13
C PHE A 20 7.89 5.68 1.57
N CYS A 21 7.48 4.42 1.77
CA CYS A 21 7.27 3.87 3.10
C CYS A 21 8.55 3.87 3.94
N LYS A 22 9.71 3.61 3.33
CA LYS A 22 11.00 3.63 4.01
C LYS A 22 11.42 5.06 4.37
N ALA A 23 11.27 6.00 3.45
CA ALA A 23 11.62 7.40 3.67
C ALA A 23 10.76 8.06 4.76
N ALA A 24 9.47 7.69 4.82
CA ALA A 24 8.52 8.18 5.80
C ALA A 24 8.46 7.33 7.09
N ASP A 25 9.37 6.36 7.27
CA ASP A 25 9.44 5.44 8.42
C ASP A 25 8.08 4.80 8.76
N LEU A 26 7.35 4.36 7.74
CA LEU A 26 6.01 3.82 7.88
C LEU A 26 6.06 2.33 8.23
N PRO A 27 5.18 1.84 9.12
CA PRO A 27 5.04 0.42 9.45
C PRO A 27 4.35 -0.35 8.31
N ALA A 28 5.02 -0.43 7.16
CA ALA A 28 4.53 -1.04 5.94
C ALA A 28 4.92 -2.51 5.84
N ARG A 29 4.05 -3.31 5.23
CA ARG A 29 4.26 -4.72 4.94
C ARG A 29 3.73 -5.08 3.56
N VAL A 30 4.47 -5.88 2.81
CA VAL A 30 4.02 -6.43 1.54
C VAL A 30 3.27 -7.72 1.81
N VAL A 31 2.01 -7.78 1.41
CA VAL A 31 1.18 -8.97 1.48
C VAL A 31 0.88 -9.42 0.06
N GLY A 32 1.55 -10.48 -0.40
CA GLY A 32 1.45 -10.94 -1.79
C GLY A 32 1.91 -9.86 -2.78
N LYS A 33 0.97 -9.14 -3.38
CA LYS A 33 1.22 -8.07 -4.37
C LYS A 33 0.77 -6.67 -3.90
N TRP A 34 0.30 -6.55 -2.66
CA TRP A 34 -0.22 -5.31 -2.09
C TRP A 34 0.67 -4.83 -0.96
N VAL A 35 0.78 -3.52 -0.80
CA VAL A 35 1.42 -2.91 0.38
C VAL A 35 0.35 -2.53 1.38
N TRP A 36 0.49 -2.98 2.62
CA TRP A 36 -0.40 -2.68 3.73
C TRP A 36 0.35 -1.89 4.80
N ILE A 37 -0.32 -0.93 5.42
CA ILE A 37 0.24 -0.13 6.52
C ILE A 37 -0.73 -0.18 7.70
N GLU A 38 -0.19 -0.56 8.85
CA GLU A 38 -0.90 -0.67 10.11
C GLU A 38 -0.26 0.29 11.10
N PHE A 39 -1.02 1.31 11.51
CA PHE A 39 -0.55 2.25 12.52
C PHE A 39 -1.04 1.82 13.89
N GLU A 40 -0.16 1.83 14.88
CA GLU A 40 -0.51 1.58 16.29
C GLU A 40 -1.44 2.68 16.84
N SER A 41 -1.25 3.90 16.37
CA SER A 41 -2.04 5.08 16.75
C SER A 41 -2.53 5.84 15.53
N LYS A 42 -3.56 6.67 15.73
CA LYS A 42 -4.13 7.52 14.66
C LYS A 42 -3.02 8.38 14.03
N PRO A 43 -2.65 8.17 12.75
CA PRO A 43 -1.60 8.97 12.12
C PRO A 43 -2.09 10.41 11.94
N SER A 44 -1.14 11.33 11.85
CA SER A 44 -1.37 12.76 11.62
C SER A 44 -2.18 13.01 10.34
N ALA A 45 -2.89 14.14 10.29
CA ALA A 45 -3.66 14.53 9.11
C ALA A 45 -2.79 14.60 7.85
N GLU A 46 -1.55 15.09 8.01
CA GLU A 46 -0.53 15.17 6.96
C GLU A 46 -0.18 13.78 6.41
N THR A 47 0.26 12.84 7.25
CA THR A 47 0.56 11.46 6.84
C THR A 47 -0.60 10.80 6.10
N ARG A 48 -1.85 11.04 6.54
CA ARG A 48 -3.03 10.49 5.87
C ARG A 48 -3.27 11.11 4.50
N GLN A 49 -2.91 12.39 4.34
CA GLN A 49 -3.01 13.08 3.07
C GLN A 49 -1.92 12.60 2.12
N ASP A 50 -0.70 12.44 2.61
CA ASP A 50 0.44 11.87 1.90
C ASP A 50 0.14 10.45 1.39
N LEU A 51 -0.42 9.60 2.26
CA LEU A 51 -0.88 8.26 1.89
C LEU A 51 -1.91 8.30 0.75
N LYS A 52 -2.87 9.22 0.81
CA LYS A 52 -3.88 9.35 -0.25
C LYS A 52 -3.28 9.85 -1.55
N ASP A 53 -2.35 10.80 -1.49
CA ASP A 53 -1.63 11.35 -2.64
C ASP A 53 -0.82 10.25 -3.34
N MET A 54 -0.13 9.43 -2.53
CA MET A 54 0.55 8.22 -2.98
C MET A 54 -0.38 7.12 -3.49
N GLY A 55 -1.71 7.24 -3.32
CA GLY A 55 -2.70 6.30 -3.84
C GLY A 55 -3.16 5.22 -2.85
N PHE A 56 -2.75 5.29 -1.58
CA PHE A 56 -3.23 4.35 -0.56
C PHE A 56 -4.71 4.57 -0.27
N ARG A 57 -5.41 3.46 -0.04
CA ARG A 57 -6.82 3.45 0.34
C ARG A 57 -6.99 2.97 1.77
N TRP A 58 -7.74 3.72 2.57
CA TRP A 58 -8.14 3.31 3.91
C TRP A 58 -9.19 2.20 3.85
N SER A 59 -8.90 1.07 4.50
CA SER A 59 -9.84 -0.03 4.67
C SER A 59 -10.52 0.06 6.03
N ARG A 60 -11.72 0.67 6.07
CA ARG A 60 -12.53 0.79 7.30
C ARG A 60 -12.76 -0.53 8.01
N ARG A 61 -12.91 -1.63 7.25
CA ARG A 61 -13.15 -2.97 7.79
C ARG A 61 -11.93 -3.56 8.49
N ARG A 62 -10.72 -3.16 8.06
CA ARG A 62 -9.45 -3.76 8.51
C ARG A 62 -8.65 -2.84 9.39
N GLY A 63 -9.04 -1.57 9.49
CA GLY A 63 -8.30 -0.56 10.25
C GLY A 63 -6.91 -0.29 9.67
N GLN A 64 -6.71 -0.49 8.38
CA GLN A 64 -5.39 -0.42 7.73
C GLN A 64 -5.45 0.27 6.39
N TRP A 65 -4.32 0.85 5.97
CA TRP A 65 -4.14 1.40 4.64
C TRP A 65 -3.62 0.32 3.69
N SER A 66 -4.05 0.37 2.44
CA SER A 66 -3.60 -0.58 1.40
C SER A 66 -3.34 0.13 0.08
N HIS A 67 -2.24 -0.24 -0.59
CA HIS A 67 -1.90 0.20 -1.94
C HIS A 67 -1.87 -1.00 -2.91
N SER A 68 -2.46 -0.83 -4.10
CA SER A 68 -2.56 -1.88 -5.11
C SER A 68 -1.34 -2.00 -6.02
N CYS A 69 -0.42 -1.04 -6.01
CA CYS A 69 0.85 -1.08 -6.74
C CYS A 69 0.66 -1.40 -8.24
N GLY A 70 -0.42 -0.87 -8.82
CA GLY A 70 -0.85 -1.16 -10.20
C GLY A 70 -1.44 -2.53 -10.49
N VAL A 71 -1.72 -3.33 -9.46
CA VAL A 71 -2.41 -4.61 -9.59
C VAL A 71 -3.91 -4.43 -9.37
N THR A 72 -4.67 -4.44 -10.48
CA THR A 72 -6.13 -4.55 -10.42
C THR A 72 -6.51 -5.88 -9.80
N SER A 73 -7.24 -5.87 -8.70
CA SER A 73 -7.67 -7.09 -8.03
C SER A 73 -9.02 -6.94 -7.37
N LYS A 74 -9.79 -8.04 -7.38
CA LYS A 74 -11.09 -8.09 -6.73
C LYS A 74 -10.88 -7.91 -5.21
N PRO A 75 -11.69 -7.07 -4.55
CA PRO A 75 -11.60 -6.91 -3.11
C PRO A 75 -11.83 -8.24 -2.40
N ALA A 76 -10.91 -8.64 -1.54
CA ALA A 76 -11.05 -9.84 -0.71
C ALA A 76 -12.06 -9.56 0.43
N HIS A 77 -13.32 -9.90 0.20
CA HIS A 77 -14.41 -9.70 1.17
C HIS A 77 -14.52 -10.85 2.18
N SER A 78 -14.14 -12.07 1.81
CA SER A 78 -14.37 -13.27 2.64
C SER A 78 -13.17 -13.68 3.49
N TYR A 79 -11.99 -13.12 3.22
CA TYR A 79 -10.76 -13.48 3.92
C TYR A 79 -9.81 -12.29 4.05
N ARG A 80 -8.85 -12.41 4.97
CA ARG A 80 -7.78 -11.43 5.13
C ARG A 80 -6.59 -11.83 4.21
N PRO A 81 -6.12 -10.96 3.29
CA PRO A 81 -4.92 -11.16 2.50
C PRO A 81 -3.72 -11.77 3.24
N TRP A 82 -3.42 -11.34 4.46
CA TRP A 82 -2.28 -11.87 5.22
C TRP A 82 -2.49 -13.29 5.78
N ASP A 83 -3.74 -13.79 5.83
CA ASP A 83 -4.02 -15.19 6.13
C ASP A 83 -3.83 -16.10 4.90
N LYS A 84 -3.85 -15.54 3.68
CA LYS A 84 -3.78 -16.31 2.42
C LYS A 84 -2.45 -16.16 1.69
N TYR A 85 -1.87 -14.97 1.73
CA TYR A 85 -0.67 -14.62 0.99
C TYR A 85 0.50 -14.43 1.95
N LYS A 86 1.70 -14.70 1.45
CA LYS A 86 2.93 -14.43 2.18
C LYS A 86 3.01 -12.95 2.55
N THR A 87 3.30 -12.70 3.83
CA THR A 87 3.59 -11.36 4.34
C THR A 87 5.10 -11.20 4.45
N THR A 88 5.59 -10.09 3.93
CA THR A 88 7.00 -9.72 3.91
C THR A 88 7.12 -8.32 4.52
N LEU A 89 8.07 -8.11 5.41
CA LEU A 89 8.33 -6.81 6.01
C LEU A 89 8.94 -5.85 4.98
N LEU A 90 8.78 -4.54 5.19
CA LEU A 90 9.28 -3.50 4.30
C LEU A 90 10.77 -3.67 3.97
N GLU A 91 11.58 -3.85 5.01
CA GLU A 91 13.03 -4.09 4.95
C GLU A 91 13.41 -5.32 4.12
N ASP A 92 12.75 -6.47 4.34
CA ASP A 92 12.99 -7.70 3.55
C ASP A 92 12.55 -7.50 2.09
N ALA A 93 11.42 -6.83 1.86
CA ALA A 93 10.92 -6.55 0.52
C ALA A 93 11.89 -5.66 -0.27
N ILE A 94 12.41 -4.59 0.35
CA ILE A 94 13.39 -3.69 -0.27
C ILE A 94 14.72 -4.42 -0.52
N SER A 95 15.19 -5.21 0.44
CA SER A 95 16.45 -5.96 0.32
C SER A 95 16.38 -6.95 -0.85
N ARG A 96 15.24 -7.61 -1.06
CA ARG A 96 15.04 -8.54 -2.18
C ARG A 96 14.99 -7.85 -3.54
N LEU A 97 14.42 -6.64 -3.59
CA LEU A 97 14.40 -5.84 -4.81
C LEU A 97 15.79 -5.29 -5.15
N ALA A 98 16.59 -4.93 -4.14
CA ALA A 98 17.96 -4.42 -4.33
C ALA A 98 18.96 -5.49 -4.79
N VAL A 99 18.79 -6.76 -4.40
CA VAL A 99 19.69 -7.87 -4.77
C VAL A 99 19.48 -8.36 -6.22
N THR A 100 18.38 -7.96 -6.86
CA THR A 100 18.06 -8.38 -8.24
C THR A 100 18.48 -7.34 -9.30
N GLY A 101 19.22 -6.30 -8.90
CA GLY A 101 19.72 -5.23 -9.78
C GLY A 101 21.18 -5.40 -10.17
#